data_AF-A0A3B8UC85-F1
#
_entry.id   AF-A0A3B8UC85-F1
#
_cell.length_a   1.000
_cell.length_b   1.000
_cell.length_c   1.000
_cell.angle_alpha   90.00
_cell.angle_beta   90.00
_cell.angle_gamma   90.00
#
_symmetry.space_group_name_H-M   'P 1'
#
loop_
_entity.id
_entity.type
_entity.pdbx_description
1 polymer ?
#
loop_
_entity_poly.entity_id
_entity_poly.type
_entity_poly.pdbx_seq_one_letter_code
_entity_poly.pdbx_strand_id
1 'polypeptide(L)'
;MAGPVHYEIYIRRTAPADWSLHQAVEDRRQAVDAAEGLLRDREAVAVRVTKETLDPETMEFASVVILTRGAPELSRKRPPAVDQRGPA
;
A
#
# COMPACT_ATOMS: atom_id res chain seq x y z
N MET A 1 13.26 -21.43 12.29
CA MET A 1 12.77 -21.85 10.95
C MET A 1 11.84 -20.74 10.48
N ALA A 2 12.00 -20.17 9.28
CA ALA A 2 11.02 -19.20 8.80
C ALA A 2 9.71 -19.96 8.50
N GLY A 3 8.60 -19.58 9.13
CA GLY A 3 7.30 -20.19 8.85
C GLY A 3 6.78 -19.82 7.46
N PRO A 4 5.56 -20.25 7.11
CA PRO A 4 4.93 -19.94 5.84
C PRO A 4 5.02 -18.44 5.50
N VAL A 5 5.44 -18.16 4.27
CA VAL A 5 5.56 -16.79 3.74
C VAL A 5 4.59 -16.64 2.59
N HIS A 6 3.75 -15.61 2.64
CA HIS A 6 2.97 -15.17 1.49
C HIS A 6 3.12 -13.66 1.27
N TYR A 7 2.77 -13.22 0.08
CA TYR A 7 2.86 -11.85 -0.36
C TYR A 7 1.48 -11.35 -0.72
N GLU A 8 1.10 -10.22 -0.16
CA GLU A 8 -0.19 -9.59 -0.43
C GLU A 8 0.00 -8.34 -1.27
N ILE A 9 -0.86 -8.18 -2.28
CA ILE A 9 -0.89 -7.01 -3.15
C ILE A 9 -2.10 -6.16 -2.75
N TYR A 10 -1.83 -4.96 -2.27
CA TYR A 10 -2.82 -3.94 -1.98
C TYR A 10 -2.84 -2.88 -3.07
N ILE A 11 -4.02 -2.37 -3.39
CA ILE A 11 -4.22 -1.34 -4.42
C ILE A 11 -4.99 -0.14 -3.90
N ARG A 12 -4.79 1.01 -4.53
CA ARG A 12 -5.72 2.15 -4.53
C ARG A 12 -6.22 2.35 -5.95
N ARG A 13 -7.54 2.41 -6.14
CA ARG A 13 -8.16 2.67 -7.46
C ARG A 13 -8.22 4.16 -7.79
N THR A 14 -8.22 5.02 -6.78
CA THR A 14 -8.12 6.48 -6.92
C THR A 14 -7.21 7.03 -5.83
N ALA A 15 -6.64 8.23 -6.03
CA ALA A 15 -5.72 8.84 -5.07
C ALA A 15 -6.28 8.99 -3.64
N PRO A 16 -7.57 9.33 -3.44
CA PRO A 16 -8.15 9.41 -2.09
C PRO A 16 -8.68 8.07 -1.55
N ALA A 17 -8.73 6.99 -2.35
CA ALA A 17 -9.26 5.70 -1.89
C ALA A 17 -8.40 5.10 -0.77
N ASP A 18 -8.96 4.24 0.07
CA ASP A 18 -8.16 3.43 0.98
C ASP A 18 -7.45 2.28 0.25
N TRP A 19 -6.48 1.67 0.92
CA TRP A 19 -5.83 0.45 0.43
C TRP A 19 -6.80 -0.73 0.55
N SER A 20 -6.96 -1.49 -0.52
CA SER A 20 -7.70 -2.75 -0.50
C SER A 20 -6.84 -3.91 -0.98
N LEU A 21 -6.99 -5.08 -0.35
CA LEU A 21 -6.34 -6.31 -0.78
C LEU A 21 -6.89 -6.71 -2.16
N HIS A 22 -6.01 -6.90 -3.13
CA HIS A 22 -6.36 -7.32 -4.48
C HIS A 22 -6.11 -8.82 -4.69
N GLN A 23 -4.95 -9.33 -4.29
CA GLN A 23 -4.61 -10.75 -4.35
C GLN A 23 -3.48 -11.08 -3.36
N ALA A 24 -3.35 -12.36 -3.01
CA ALA A 24 -2.22 -12.88 -2.25
C ALA A 24 -1.61 -14.10 -2.97
N VAL A 25 -0.28 -14.17 -2.99
CA VAL A 25 0.48 -15.22 -3.70
C VAL A 25 1.69 -15.67 -2.87
N GLU A 26 2.21 -16.86 -3.14
CA GLU A 26 3.33 -17.43 -2.37
C GLU A 26 4.71 -17.04 -2.95
N ASP A 27 4.78 -16.64 -4.23
CA ASP A 27 6.01 -16.24 -4.88
C ASP A 27 6.22 -14.72 -4.91
N ARG A 28 7.43 -14.29 -4.52
CA ARG A 28 7.79 -12.87 -4.45
C ARG A 28 7.79 -12.20 -5.81
N ARG A 29 8.31 -12.88 -6.84
CA ARG A 29 8.47 -12.28 -8.17
C ARG A 29 7.09 -12.09 -8.80
N GLN A 30 6.25 -13.12 -8.73
CA GLN A 30 4.85 -13.05 -9.13
C GLN A 30 4.12 -11.89 -8.45
N ALA A 31 4.29 -11.70 -7.14
CA ALA A 31 3.65 -10.60 -6.42
C ALA A 31 4.06 -9.22 -6.94
N VAL A 32 5.36 -9.02 -7.17
CA VAL A 32 5.91 -7.76 -7.69
C VAL A 32 5.48 -7.53 -9.14
N ASP A 33 5.62 -8.54 -9.99
CA ASP A 33 5.28 -8.45 -11.41
C ASP A 33 3.78 -8.15 -11.60
N ALA A 34 2.91 -8.81 -10.83
CA ALA A 34 1.47 -8.55 -10.84
C ALA A 34 1.15 -7.13 -10.36
N ALA A 35 1.78 -6.65 -9.28
CA ALA A 35 1.58 -5.30 -8.77
C ALA A 35 1.99 -4.23 -9.79
N GLU A 36 3.12 -4.43 -10.48
CA GLU A 36 3.56 -3.51 -11.54
C GLU A 36 2.67 -3.60 -12.79
N GLY A 37 2.13 -4.79 -13.10
CA GLY A 37 1.11 -4.99 -14.14
C GLY A 37 -0.14 -4.13 -13.89
N LEU A 38 -0.67 -4.14 -12.68
CA LEU A 38 -1.87 -3.36 -12.32
C LEU A 38 -1.71 -1.84 -12.55
N LEU A 39 -0.50 -1.31 -12.33
CA LEU A 39 -0.20 0.09 -12.66
C LEU A 39 -0.09 0.32 -14.17
N ARG A 40 0.57 -0.60 -14.87
CA ARG A 40 0.77 -0.53 -16.33
C ARG A 40 -0.56 -0.56 -17.08
N ASP A 41 -1.46 -1.43 -16.63
CA ASP A 41 -2.78 -1.65 -17.23
C ASP A 41 -3.82 -0.62 -16.74
N ARG A 42 -3.40 0.31 -15.87
CA ARG A 42 -4.22 1.39 -15.29
C ARG A 42 -5.41 0.89 -14.47
N GLU A 43 -5.31 -0.32 -13.92
CA GLU A 43 -6.31 -0.90 -13.02
C GLU A 43 -6.21 -0.33 -11.60
N ALA A 44 -5.03 0.18 -11.24
CA ALA A 44 -4.77 0.88 -9.99
C ALA A 44 -3.97 2.16 -10.22
N VAL A 45 -4.13 3.14 -9.33
CA VAL A 45 -3.29 4.37 -9.32
C VAL A 45 -2.12 4.26 -8.35
N ALA A 46 -2.20 3.34 -7.39
CA ALA A 46 -1.10 2.98 -6.49
C ALA A 46 -1.19 1.51 -6.08
N VAL A 47 -0.03 0.89 -5.86
CA VAL A 47 0.11 -0.50 -5.41
C VAL A 47 1.10 -0.58 -4.25
N ARG A 48 0.87 -1.56 -3.37
CA ARG A 48 1.75 -1.90 -2.25
C ARG A 48 1.83 -3.41 -2.16
N VAL A 49 3.04 -3.95 -2.00
CA VAL A 49 3.25 -5.38 -1.74
C VAL A 49 3.78 -5.54 -0.33
N THR A 50 3.12 -6.35 0.48
CA THR A 50 3.59 -6.78 1.80
C THR A 50 4.03 -8.24 1.72
N LYS A 51 5.04 -8.59 2.51
CA LYS A 51 5.41 -9.96 2.82
C LYS A 51 4.91 -10.25 4.22
N GLU A 52 4.10 -11.27 4.37
CA GLU A 52 3.72 -11.81 5.67
C GLU A 52 4.56 -13.04 5.97
N THR A 53 4.96 -13.20 7.22
CA THR A 53 5.72 -14.35 7.68
C THR A 53 5.09 -14.81 8.98
N LEU A 54 4.58 -16.04 8.99
CA LEU A 54 4.06 -16.67 10.19
C LEU A 54 5.23 -17.11 11.08
N ASP A 55 5.21 -16.73 12.34
CA ASP A 55 6.03 -17.34 13.38
C ASP A 55 5.33 -18.64 13.84
N PRO A 56 5.91 -19.83 13.60
CA PRO A 56 5.27 -21.09 13.94
C PRO A 56 5.26 -21.36 15.46
N GLU A 57 6.05 -20.64 16.25
CA GLU A 57 6.13 -20.81 17.70
C GLU A 57 5.09 -19.94 18.41
N THR A 58 4.91 -18.69 17.94
CA THR A 58 3.93 -17.76 18.54
C THR A 58 2.58 -17.73 17.82
N MET A 59 2.49 -18.31 16.62
CA MET A 59 1.34 -18.22 15.71
C MET A 59 1.00 -16.77 15.31
N GLU A 60 1.97 -15.87 15.38
CA GLU A 60 1.81 -14.46 14.99
C GLU A 60 2.30 -14.21 13.57
N PHE A 61 1.67 -13.26 12.88
CA PHE A 61 2.10 -12.81 11.56
C PHE A 61 2.94 -11.54 11.66
N ALA A 62 4.13 -11.56 11.07
CA ALA A 62 4.96 -10.39 10.87
C ALA A 62 4.80 -9.89 9.42
N SER A 63 4.24 -8.69 9.26
CA SER A 63 4.00 -8.07 7.95
C SER A 63 5.05 -6.99 7.65
N VAL A 64 5.70 -7.08 6.48
CA VAL A 64 6.74 -6.12 6.04
C VAL A 64 6.39 -5.61 4.64
N VAL A 65 6.33 -4.30 4.46
CA VAL A 65 6.17 -3.69 3.13
C VAL A 65 7.45 -3.86 2.33
N ILE A 66 7.36 -4.51 1.16
CA ILE A 66 8.50 -4.74 0.26
C ILE A 66 8.45 -3.90 -1.03
N LEU A 67 7.27 -3.38 -1.38
CA LEU A 67 7.08 -2.49 -2.53
C LEU A 67 5.98 -1.46 -2.22
N THR A 68 6.18 -0.22 -2.64
CA THR A 68 5.12 0.78 -2.78
C THR A 68 5.41 1.61 -4.02
N ARG A 69 4.41 1.79 -4.90
CA ARG A 69 4.51 2.49 -6.18
C ARG A 69 3.19 3.21 -6.52
N GLY A 70 3.27 4.20 -7.40
CA GLY A 70 2.12 4.98 -7.90
C GLY A 70 1.91 6.30 -7.17
N ALA A 71 0.75 6.92 -7.40
CA ALA A 71 0.47 8.29 -6.96
C ALA A 71 0.48 8.40 -5.43
N PRO A 72 1.36 9.24 -4.84
CA PRO A 72 1.33 9.50 -3.41
C PRO A 72 0.07 10.27 -3.04
N GLU A 73 -0.36 10.06 -1.80
CA GLU A 73 -1.49 10.71 -1.15
C GLU A 73 -1.58 12.20 -1.55
N LEU A 74 -2.74 12.65 -2.04
CA LEU A 74 -2.99 14.07 -2.25
C LEU A 74 -2.77 14.76 -0.90
N SER A 75 -1.62 15.43 -0.77
CA SER A 75 -1.34 16.30 0.37
C SER A 75 -2.42 17.36 0.38
N ARG A 76 -3.48 17.15 1.17
CA ARG A 76 -4.47 18.18 1.45
C ARG A 76 -3.72 19.28 2.17
N LYS A 77 -3.24 20.29 1.44
CA LYS A 77 -2.69 21.50 2.02
C LYS A 77 -3.77 22.05 2.95
N ARG A 78 -3.48 22.09 4.25
CA ARG A 78 -4.32 22.74 5.25
C ARG A 78 -4.57 24.17 4.76
N PRO A 79 -5.81 24.66 4.67
CA PRO A 79 -6.04 26.04 4.26
C PRO A 79 -5.29 26.97 5.22
N PRO A 80 -4.67 28.05 4.72
CA PRO A 80 -3.99 29.02 5.59
C PRO A 80 -5.00 29.58 6.58
N ALA A 81 -4.59 29.69 7.85
CA ALA A 81 -5.39 30.36 8.86
C ALA A 81 -5.64 31.81 8.39
N VAL A 82 -6.90 32.19 8.28
CA VAL A 82 -7.29 33.59 8.10
C VAL A 82 -6.84 34.34 9.35
N ASP A 83 -5.80 35.15 9.20
CA ASP A 83 -5.38 36.15 10.18
C ASP A 83 -6.44 37.26 10.15
N GLN A 84 -7.39 37.21 11.10
CA GLN A 84 -8.34 38.28 11.32
C GLN A 84 -7.63 39.47 11.97
N ARG A 85 -6.91 40.27 11.18
CA ARG A 85 -6.62 41.65 11.56
C ARG A 85 -7.89 42.47 11.33
N GLY A 86 -8.62 42.73 12.41
CA GLY A 86 -9.72 43.71 12.42
C GLY A 86 -9.21 45.14 12.17
N PRO A 87 -10.06 46.05 11.67
CA PRO A 87 -9.67 47.42 11.34
C PRO A 87 -9.49 48.29 12.60
N ALA A 88 -8.74 49.39 12.39
CA ALA A 88 -8.10 50.29 13.34
C ALA A 88 -9.00 50.98 14.38
#